data_AF-A0A2T8IJT0-F1
#
_entry.id   AF-A0A2T8IJT0-F1
#
_cell.length_a   1.000
_cell.length_b   1.000
_cell.length_c   1.000
_cell.angle_alpha   90.00
_cell.angle_beta   90.00
_cell.angle_gamma   90.00
#
_symmetry.space_group_name_H-M   'P 1'
#
loop_
_entity.id
_entity.type
_entity.pdbx_description
1 polymer ?
#
loop_
_entity_poly.entity_id
_entity_poly.type
_entity_poly.pdbx_seq_one_letter_code
_entity_poly.pdbx_strand_id
1 'polypeptide(L)'
;MVSTNDPYHMNERLIAADTLQKAIMLLALTAWAFWSHFRGRRGGGKDGASASPIKWVVTNFSVASLPNTIIMGVPLLDGMYGSVSGGLMKQIVVMQFCIWYNVVIFLYEFMAARDSSAKISPVSVAAAAAENRDRIGENGGSIRAEGSQHQVVVNIEITEVAAAAAASPTAPDSAAEEAAAAVAKEMTADADANNNKVAGEAPAQQVPPVMHIVWMAVKKLLQIPNTYASFLGLIWSLMAFKIGFSMPKIVDDSLFIIYTTAVGLSMFASGTFIARQSRFVPCGYTIASLSMVLKFLIGPVLMLLVSLAIGMHGTLLHIAVVQAALPLAVTSFVYAEEYKVHADIMSTGVILGIFISLPVTIVYYILLGL
;
A
#
# COMPACT_ATOMS: atom_id res chain seq x y z
N MET A 1 -19.05 -0.43 3.63
CA MET A 1 -18.90 -1.49 2.59
C MET A 1 -18.58 -2.84 3.21
N VAL A 2 -17.52 -2.98 4.01
CA VAL A 2 -17.18 -4.28 4.62
C VAL A 2 -18.25 -4.77 5.60
N SER A 3 -18.73 -3.88 6.48
CA SER A 3 -19.76 -4.18 7.48
C SER A 3 -21.12 -4.62 6.91
N THR A 4 -21.43 -4.22 5.67
CA THR A 4 -22.72 -4.47 5.00
C THR A 4 -22.66 -5.63 4.01
N ASN A 5 -21.52 -6.29 3.86
CA ASN A 5 -21.36 -7.48 3.04
C ASN A 5 -21.60 -8.72 3.89
N ASP A 6 -22.47 -9.63 3.45
CA ASP A 6 -22.67 -10.92 4.10
C ASP A 6 -21.51 -11.87 3.78
N PRO A 7 -20.63 -12.21 4.75
CA PRO A 7 -19.51 -13.11 4.50
C PRO A 7 -19.94 -14.56 4.24
N TYR A 8 -21.14 -14.95 4.68
CA TYR A 8 -21.64 -16.33 4.59
C TYR A 8 -22.28 -16.62 3.22
N HIS A 9 -22.75 -15.58 2.53
CA HIS A 9 -23.36 -15.68 1.20
C HIS A 9 -22.54 -14.92 0.14
N MET A 10 -21.21 -15.13 0.13
CA MET A 10 -20.37 -14.61 -0.94
C MET A 10 -20.22 -15.61 -2.09
N ASN A 11 -19.96 -15.11 -3.30
CA ASN A 11 -19.72 -15.97 -4.45
C ASN A 11 -18.32 -16.58 -4.34
N GLU A 12 -18.27 -17.84 -3.90
CA GLU A 12 -17.04 -18.59 -3.68
C GLU A 12 -16.15 -18.67 -4.91
N ARG A 13 -16.75 -18.81 -6.12
CA ARG A 13 -15.98 -18.91 -7.37
C ARG A 13 -15.30 -17.59 -7.72
N LEU A 14 -15.99 -16.48 -7.53
CA LEU A 14 -15.43 -15.14 -7.78
C LEU A 14 -14.29 -14.83 -6.82
N ILE A 15 -14.49 -15.11 -5.53
CA ILE A 15 -13.47 -14.90 -4.50
C ILE A 15 -12.26 -15.81 -4.73
N ALA A 16 -12.51 -17.08 -5.04
CA ALA A 16 -11.45 -18.02 -5.35
C ALA A 16 -10.65 -17.55 -6.57
N ALA A 17 -11.30 -17.04 -7.62
CA ALA A 17 -10.61 -16.57 -8.81
C ALA A 17 -9.77 -15.32 -8.55
N ASP A 18 -10.33 -14.31 -7.89
CA ASP A 18 -9.59 -13.10 -7.50
C ASP A 18 -8.39 -13.43 -6.59
N THR A 19 -8.61 -14.30 -5.60
CA THR A 19 -7.56 -14.74 -4.67
C THR A 19 -6.49 -15.55 -5.39
N LEU A 20 -6.87 -16.49 -6.24
CA LEU A 20 -5.95 -17.35 -6.97
C LEU A 20 -5.15 -16.56 -8.00
N GLN A 21 -5.76 -15.61 -8.70
CA GLN A 21 -5.09 -14.71 -9.64
C GLN A 21 -3.97 -13.90 -8.95
N LYS A 22 -4.26 -13.30 -7.80
CA LYS A 22 -3.27 -12.55 -7.02
C LYS A 22 -2.19 -13.45 -6.41
N ALA A 23 -2.57 -14.62 -5.91
CA ALA A 23 -1.62 -15.59 -5.36
C ALA A 23 -0.64 -16.09 -6.43
N ILE A 24 -1.13 -16.50 -7.60
CA ILE A 24 -0.30 -16.94 -8.73
C ILE A 24 0.64 -15.82 -9.16
N MET A 25 0.14 -14.59 -9.28
CA MET A 25 0.96 -13.44 -9.66
C MET A 25 2.08 -13.16 -8.64
N LEU A 26 1.77 -13.17 -7.35
CA LEU A 26 2.77 -12.97 -6.29
C LEU A 26 3.81 -14.10 -6.27
N LEU A 27 3.38 -15.36 -6.43
CA LEU A 27 4.28 -16.51 -6.50
C LEU A 27 5.18 -16.45 -7.74
N ALA A 28 4.64 -16.08 -8.90
CA ALA A 28 5.42 -15.93 -10.13
C ALA A 28 6.48 -14.83 -10.00
N LEU A 29 6.12 -13.68 -9.43
CA LEU A 29 7.06 -12.56 -9.21
C LEU A 29 8.13 -12.91 -8.17
N THR A 30 7.76 -13.57 -7.07
CA THR A 30 8.73 -14.00 -6.05
C THR A 30 9.67 -15.09 -6.57
N ALA A 31 9.16 -16.05 -7.36
CA ALA A 31 9.97 -17.05 -8.04
C ALA A 31 10.94 -16.39 -9.04
N TRP A 32 10.49 -15.38 -9.80
CA TRP A 32 11.35 -14.59 -10.68
C TRP A 32 12.44 -13.84 -9.92
N ALA A 33 12.12 -13.24 -8.77
CA ALA A 33 13.10 -12.58 -7.91
C ALA A 33 14.12 -13.57 -7.31
N PHE A 34 13.68 -14.77 -6.93
CA PHE A 34 14.57 -15.82 -6.45
C PHE A 34 15.49 -16.34 -7.56
N TRP A 35 14.93 -16.57 -8.75
CA TRP A 35 15.66 -17.04 -9.92
C TRP A 35 16.70 -16.03 -10.40
N SER A 36 16.34 -14.75 -10.48
CA SER A 36 17.26 -13.67 -10.85
C SER A 36 18.40 -13.52 -9.84
N HIS A 37 18.10 -13.66 -8.54
CA HIS A 37 19.12 -13.69 -7.49
C HIS A 37 20.08 -14.90 -7.63
N PHE A 38 19.56 -16.10 -7.93
CA PHE A 38 20.38 -17.30 -8.11
C PHE A 38 21.25 -17.23 -9.39
N ARG A 39 20.70 -16.70 -10.47
CA ARG A 39 21.38 -16.56 -11.77
C ARG A 39 22.46 -15.47 -11.74
N GLY A 40 22.19 -14.35 -11.07
CA GLY A 40 23.18 -13.26 -10.89
C GLY A 40 24.41 -13.68 -10.08
N ARG A 41 24.32 -14.73 -9.25
CA ARG A 41 25.47 -15.29 -8.52
C ARG A 41 26.39 -16.15 -9.38
N ARG A 42 25.95 -16.56 -10.59
CA ARG A 42 26.68 -17.45 -11.50
C ARG A 42 27.31 -16.73 -12.69
N GLY A 43 26.89 -15.51 -13.00
CA GLY A 43 27.51 -14.64 -14.00
C GLY A 43 28.05 -13.38 -13.32
N GLY A 44 29.37 -13.26 -13.23
CA GLY A 44 30.06 -12.08 -12.67
C GLY A 44 29.94 -10.83 -13.55
N GLY A 45 28.71 -10.38 -13.80
CA GLY A 45 28.42 -9.14 -14.53
C GLY A 45 28.29 -7.96 -13.57
N LYS A 46 29.20 -6.99 -13.68
CA LYS A 46 29.06 -5.64 -13.13
C LYS A 46 28.00 -4.88 -13.96
N ASP A 47 26.72 -5.09 -13.69
CA ASP A 47 25.68 -4.19 -14.17
C ASP A 47 24.98 -3.54 -12.98
N GLY A 48 25.05 -2.21 -12.97
CA GLY A 48 25.01 -1.37 -11.79
C GLY A 48 23.68 -1.32 -11.04
N ALA A 49 23.78 -0.96 -9.76
CA ALA A 49 22.80 -0.22 -8.95
C ALA A 49 21.32 -0.65 -9.02
N SER A 50 21.00 -1.86 -9.47
CA SER A 50 19.61 -2.32 -9.54
C SER A 50 19.10 -2.56 -8.13
N ALA A 51 18.04 -1.85 -7.78
CA ALA A 51 17.27 -2.05 -6.56
C ALA A 51 17.07 -3.55 -6.27
N SER A 52 17.04 -3.91 -4.98
CA SER A 52 16.84 -5.29 -4.53
C SER A 52 15.65 -5.92 -5.26
N PRO A 53 15.75 -7.15 -5.83
CA PRO A 53 14.68 -7.77 -6.61
C PRO A 53 13.31 -7.77 -5.92
N ILE A 54 13.29 -7.76 -4.58
CA ILE A 54 12.08 -7.62 -3.76
C ILE A 54 11.31 -6.31 -4.02
N LYS A 55 12.00 -5.18 -4.28
CA LYS A 55 11.39 -3.88 -4.61
C LYS A 55 10.56 -4.00 -5.87
N TRP A 56 11.13 -4.63 -6.90
CA TRP A 56 10.43 -4.91 -8.14
C TRP A 56 9.26 -5.88 -7.96
N VAL A 57 9.35 -6.88 -7.08
CA VAL A 57 8.20 -7.75 -6.77
C VAL A 57 7.05 -6.93 -6.20
N VAL A 58 7.32 -6.10 -5.18
CA VAL A 58 6.29 -5.27 -4.54
C VAL A 58 5.69 -4.28 -5.53
N THR A 59 6.53 -3.63 -6.35
CA THR A 59 6.08 -2.70 -7.39
C THR A 59 5.20 -3.41 -8.42
N ASN A 60 5.67 -4.49 -9.04
CA ASN A 60 4.89 -5.18 -10.08
C ASN A 60 3.60 -5.79 -9.53
N PHE A 61 3.64 -6.36 -8.32
CA PHE A 61 2.47 -6.90 -7.66
C PHE A 61 1.45 -5.80 -7.35
N SER A 62 1.90 -4.67 -6.79
CA SER A 62 1.04 -3.53 -6.46
C SER A 62 0.40 -2.94 -7.72
N VAL A 63 1.19 -2.72 -8.78
CA VAL A 63 0.68 -2.26 -10.08
C VAL A 63 -0.42 -3.20 -10.58
N ALA A 64 -0.17 -4.50 -10.61
CA ALA A 64 -1.08 -5.44 -11.25
C ALA A 64 -2.32 -5.79 -10.39
N SER A 65 -2.19 -5.80 -9.06
CA SER A 65 -3.18 -6.38 -8.14
C SER A 65 -3.96 -5.37 -7.28
N LEU A 66 -3.68 -4.07 -7.39
CA LEU A 66 -4.36 -3.03 -6.60
C LEU A 66 -5.23 -2.11 -7.47
N PRO A 67 -6.35 -2.61 -8.01
CA PRO A 67 -7.27 -1.77 -8.74
C PRO A 67 -8.01 -0.77 -7.85
N ASN A 68 -8.39 0.36 -8.44
CA ASN A 68 -9.29 1.34 -7.85
C ASN A 68 -10.74 0.87 -7.94
N THR A 69 -11.04 -0.13 -7.13
CA THR A 69 -12.29 -0.87 -7.17
C THR A 69 -13.46 -0.10 -6.56
N ILE A 70 -13.21 0.71 -5.52
CA ILE A 70 -14.27 1.45 -4.83
C ILE A 70 -14.72 2.66 -5.66
N ILE A 71 -13.76 3.49 -6.07
CA ILE A 71 -14.06 4.82 -6.62
C ILE A 71 -14.50 4.70 -8.09
N MET A 72 -13.77 3.91 -8.88
CA MET A 72 -14.05 3.72 -10.30
C MET A 72 -14.80 2.41 -10.58
N GLY A 73 -14.44 1.32 -9.87
CA GLY A 73 -14.99 0.00 -10.16
C GLY A 73 -16.49 -0.13 -9.93
N VAL A 74 -16.99 0.29 -8.77
CA VAL A 74 -18.43 0.19 -8.44
C VAL A 74 -19.29 0.96 -9.45
N PRO A 75 -19.07 2.27 -9.71
CA PRO A 75 -19.92 3.00 -10.65
C PRO A 75 -19.82 2.48 -12.10
N LEU A 76 -18.62 2.10 -12.54
CA LEU A 76 -18.39 1.62 -13.91
C LEU A 76 -19.11 0.29 -14.16
N LEU A 77 -18.95 -0.67 -13.25
CA LEU A 77 -19.54 -1.99 -13.41
C LEU A 77 -21.05 -1.99 -13.17
N ASP A 78 -21.55 -1.13 -12.28
CA ASP A 78 -22.99 -0.92 -12.09
C ASP A 78 -23.65 -0.37 -13.36
N GLY A 79 -22.99 0.57 -14.06
CA GLY A 79 -23.44 1.05 -15.36
C GLY A 79 -23.43 -0.01 -16.47
N MET A 80 -22.49 -0.95 -16.44
CA MET A 80 -22.29 -1.95 -17.52
C MET A 80 -23.09 -3.24 -17.34
N TYR A 81 -23.26 -3.70 -16.10
CA TYR A 81 -23.87 -5.00 -15.77
C TYR A 81 -25.04 -4.88 -14.79
N GLY A 82 -25.43 -3.66 -14.42
CA GLY A 82 -26.55 -3.38 -13.53
C GLY A 82 -26.30 -3.75 -12.07
N SER A 83 -27.39 -3.84 -11.32
CA SER A 83 -27.40 -3.97 -9.85
C SER A 83 -26.71 -5.22 -9.30
N VAL A 84 -26.59 -6.29 -10.12
CA VAL A 84 -25.90 -7.53 -9.73
C VAL A 84 -24.41 -7.28 -9.47
N SER A 85 -23.81 -6.38 -10.24
CA SER A 85 -22.38 -6.07 -10.16
C SER A 85 -21.99 -5.36 -8.86
N GLY A 86 -22.85 -4.50 -8.31
CA GLY A 86 -22.60 -3.82 -7.04
C GLY A 86 -22.44 -4.81 -5.88
N GLY A 87 -23.22 -5.89 -5.87
CA GLY A 87 -23.10 -6.96 -4.87
C GLY A 87 -21.76 -7.70 -4.97
N LEU A 88 -21.41 -8.14 -6.18
CA LEU A 88 -20.15 -8.84 -6.45
C LEU A 88 -18.93 -7.95 -6.18
N MET A 89 -19.04 -6.65 -6.45
CA MET A 89 -17.95 -5.72 -6.24
C MET A 89 -17.66 -5.51 -4.75
N LYS A 90 -18.71 -5.39 -3.92
CA LYS A 90 -18.55 -5.34 -2.47
C LYS A 90 -17.76 -6.54 -1.95
N GLN A 91 -18.00 -7.73 -2.50
CA GLN A 91 -17.31 -8.95 -2.11
C GLN A 91 -15.80 -8.90 -2.43
N ILE A 92 -15.45 -8.48 -3.64
CA ILE A 92 -14.04 -8.29 -4.04
C ILE A 92 -13.37 -7.24 -3.16
N VAL A 93 -14.05 -6.11 -2.92
CA VAL A 93 -13.53 -5.03 -2.07
C VAL A 93 -13.26 -5.54 -0.65
N VAL A 94 -14.15 -6.33 -0.06
CA VAL A 94 -13.91 -6.92 1.29
C VAL A 94 -12.63 -7.73 1.30
N MET A 95 -12.47 -8.68 0.37
CA MET A 95 -11.27 -9.52 0.30
C MET A 95 -10.01 -8.70 0.01
N GLN A 96 -10.14 -7.66 -0.82
CA GLN A 96 -9.06 -6.73 -1.13
C GLN A 96 -8.56 -6.00 0.12
N PHE A 97 -9.45 -5.42 0.93
CA PHE A 97 -9.08 -4.66 2.13
C PHE A 97 -8.64 -5.56 3.29
N CYS A 98 -9.32 -6.67 3.52
CA CYS A 98 -9.01 -7.57 4.64
C CYS A 98 -7.73 -8.38 4.41
N ILE A 99 -7.42 -8.77 3.17
CA ILE A 99 -6.30 -9.67 2.88
C ILE A 99 -5.24 -8.95 2.06
N TRP A 100 -5.56 -8.54 0.85
CA TRP A 100 -4.56 -8.17 -0.14
C TRP A 100 -3.85 -6.85 0.16
N TYR A 101 -4.56 -5.83 0.65
CA TYR A 101 -3.92 -4.59 1.11
C TYR A 101 -3.00 -4.86 2.31
N ASN A 102 -3.43 -5.71 3.25
CA ASN A 102 -2.59 -6.11 4.38
C ASN A 102 -1.34 -6.86 3.94
N VAL A 103 -1.44 -7.73 2.93
CA VAL A 103 -0.28 -8.40 2.31
C VAL A 103 0.68 -7.39 1.68
N VAL A 104 0.17 -6.41 0.93
CA VAL A 104 1.01 -5.38 0.30
C VAL A 104 1.73 -4.52 1.34
N ILE A 105 1.00 -4.05 2.36
CA ILE A 105 1.58 -3.26 3.45
C ILE A 105 2.62 -4.10 4.19
N PHE A 106 2.33 -5.36 4.48
CA PHE A 106 3.29 -6.28 5.06
C PHE A 106 4.56 -6.41 4.21
N LEU A 107 4.44 -6.52 2.88
CA LEU A 107 5.59 -6.58 1.98
C LEU A 107 6.42 -5.28 2.02
N TYR A 108 5.78 -4.11 2.11
CA TYR A 108 6.46 -2.83 2.27
C TYR A 108 7.20 -2.74 3.62
N GLU A 109 6.54 -3.09 4.72
CA GLU A 109 7.14 -3.12 6.07
C GLU A 109 8.27 -4.15 6.17
N PHE A 110 8.09 -5.34 5.60
CA PHE A 110 9.10 -6.40 5.57
C PHE A 110 10.36 -5.93 4.84
N MET A 111 10.19 -5.27 3.70
CA MET A 111 11.29 -4.68 2.94
C MET A 111 11.97 -3.54 3.71
N ALA A 112 11.21 -2.64 4.34
CA ALA A 112 11.75 -1.55 5.12
C ALA A 112 12.54 -2.04 6.35
N ALA A 113 12.02 -3.06 7.04
CA ALA A 113 12.67 -3.69 8.17
C ALA A 113 13.94 -4.47 7.77
N ARG A 114 13.93 -5.12 6.58
CA ARG A 114 15.13 -5.74 5.99
C ARG A 114 16.20 -4.71 5.63
N ASP A 115 15.82 -3.62 4.97
CA ASP A 115 16.76 -2.55 4.58
C ASP A 115 17.35 -1.88 5.84
N SER A 116 16.55 -1.71 6.90
CA SER A 116 17.02 -1.20 8.20
C SER A 116 17.99 -2.16 8.88
N SER A 117 17.70 -3.46 8.87
CA SER A 117 18.60 -4.49 9.43
C SER A 117 19.91 -4.60 8.65
N ALA A 118 19.89 -4.37 7.33
CA ALA A 118 21.08 -4.35 6.49
C ALA A 118 21.99 -3.13 6.80
N LYS A 119 21.41 -1.96 7.08
CA LYS A 119 22.15 -0.75 7.48
C LYS A 119 22.83 -0.87 8.85
N ILE A 120 22.29 -1.70 9.75
CA ILE A 120 22.85 -2.01 11.07
C ILE A 120 23.97 -3.09 10.99
N SER A 121 24.37 -3.51 9.78
CA SER A 121 25.56 -4.36 9.63
C SER A 121 26.85 -3.60 9.98
N PRO A 122 27.81 -4.21 10.70
CA PRO A 122 28.92 -3.53 11.40
C PRO A 122 29.90 -2.79 10.47
N VAL A 123 29.80 -2.98 9.16
CA VAL A 123 30.61 -2.24 8.16
C VAL A 123 30.23 -0.76 8.11
N SER A 124 28.95 -0.38 8.30
CA SER A 124 28.54 1.03 8.29
C SER A 124 28.97 1.76 9.58
N VAL A 125 28.94 1.06 10.71
CA VAL A 125 29.34 1.58 12.03
C VAL A 125 30.87 1.68 12.13
N ALA A 126 31.60 0.69 11.58
CA ALA A 126 33.06 0.76 11.48
C ALA A 126 33.54 1.83 10.48
N ALA A 127 32.84 2.03 9.36
CA ALA A 127 33.13 3.10 8.40
C ALA A 127 32.84 4.48 8.99
N ALA A 128 31.71 4.66 9.70
CA ALA A 128 31.40 5.89 10.41
C ALA A 128 32.38 6.18 11.56
N ALA A 129 32.86 5.15 12.27
CA ALA A 129 33.89 5.28 13.29
C ALA A 129 35.28 5.60 12.71
N ALA A 130 35.60 5.09 11.51
CA ALA A 130 36.85 5.40 10.81
C ALA A 130 36.85 6.83 10.25
N GLU A 131 35.74 7.29 9.66
CA GLU A 131 35.58 8.67 9.18
C GLU A 131 35.67 9.69 10.32
N ASN A 132 35.15 9.35 11.49
CA ASN A 132 35.21 10.23 12.67
C ASN A 132 36.59 10.24 13.34
N ARG A 133 37.47 9.27 13.02
CA ARG A 133 38.85 9.20 13.55
C ARG A 133 39.82 10.04 12.74
N ASP A 134 39.58 10.21 11.44
CA ASP A 134 40.38 11.10 10.57
C ASP A 134 40.06 12.59 10.79
N ARG A 135 38.92 12.93 11.41
CA ARG A 135 38.56 14.32 11.72
C ARG A 135 39.13 14.87 13.03
N ILE A 136 39.82 14.04 13.83
CA ILE A 136 40.37 14.46 15.15
C ILE A 136 41.87 14.83 15.06
N GLY A 137 42.49 14.74 13.89
CA GLY A 137 43.88 15.12 13.69
C GLY A 137 44.06 16.07 12.51
N GLU A 138 43.71 17.34 12.65
CA GLU A 138 44.50 18.49 12.18
C GLU A 138 43.75 19.81 12.39
N ASN A 139 44.36 20.67 13.22
CA ASN A 139 44.27 22.13 13.36
C ASN A 139 42.99 22.94 13.07
N GLY A 140 42.74 23.87 14.00
CA GLY A 140 41.62 24.79 14.01
C GLY A 140 41.64 25.91 12.97
N GLY A 141 40.49 26.54 12.81
CA GLY A 141 40.33 27.76 12.03
C GLY A 141 38.93 27.99 11.48
N SER A 142 38.28 29.02 12.00
CA SER A 142 37.27 29.88 11.36
C SER A 142 35.89 29.32 11.00
N ILE A 143 34.89 30.07 11.47
CA ILE A 143 33.49 30.04 11.07
C ILE A 143 33.37 30.45 9.58
N ARG A 144 32.53 29.74 8.82
CA ARG A 144 31.82 30.30 7.66
C ARG A 144 30.48 29.59 7.46
N ALA A 145 29.41 30.38 7.51
CA ALA A 145 28.08 29.99 7.09
C ALA A 145 28.03 29.90 5.55
N GLU A 146 27.52 28.79 5.01
CA GLU A 146 26.97 28.75 3.65
C GLU A 146 25.86 27.70 3.58
N GLY A 147 24.76 28.10 2.93
CA GLY A 147 23.44 27.50 3.07
C GLY A 147 23.29 26.10 2.48
N SER A 148 22.40 25.34 3.08
CA SER A 148 21.81 24.16 2.45
C SER A 148 20.29 24.25 2.51
N GLN A 149 19.71 23.98 1.35
CA GLN A 149 18.31 24.09 1.02
C GLN A 149 17.43 23.37 2.04
N HIS A 150 16.38 24.07 2.47
CA HIS A 150 15.23 23.50 3.17
C HIS A 150 14.65 22.34 2.34
N GLN A 151 15.01 21.11 2.69
CA GLN A 151 14.19 19.96 2.36
C GLN A 151 13.08 19.92 3.40
N VAL A 152 11.93 20.51 3.04
CA VAL A 152 10.70 20.40 3.81
C VAL A 152 10.32 18.92 3.82
N VAL A 153 10.62 18.25 4.93
CA VAL A 153 10.03 16.95 5.27
C VAL A 153 8.56 17.25 5.52
N VAL A 154 7.74 17.05 4.50
CA VAL A 154 6.30 17.08 4.65
C VAL A 154 5.95 15.82 5.43
N ASN A 155 5.74 15.97 6.75
CA ASN A 155 4.95 15.02 7.51
C ASN A 155 3.53 15.06 6.92
N ILE A 156 3.30 14.26 5.88
CA ILE A 156 1.94 13.93 5.45
C ILE A 156 1.47 12.88 6.45
N GLU A 157 0.84 13.37 7.51
CA GLU A 157 -0.04 12.54 8.33
C GLU A 157 -1.04 11.87 7.38
N ILE A 158 -0.95 10.54 7.28
CA ILE A 158 -1.72 9.73 6.32
C ILE A 158 -3.20 9.82 6.71
N THR A 159 -3.88 10.82 6.15
CA THR A 159 -5.32 10.97 6.21
C THR A 159 -5.78 11.45 4.85
N GLU A 160 -6.15 10.50 3.99
CA GLU A 160 -7.10 10.60 2.87
C GLU A 160 -7.14 9.20 2.23
N VAL A 161 -8.23 8.43 2.13
CA VAL A 161 -9.65 8.67 2.34
C VAL A 161 -10.29 7.38 2.90
N ALA A 162 -10.48 7.33 4.21
CA ALA A 162 -11.45 6.45 4.85
C ALA A 162 -12.02 7.12 6.12
N ALA A 163 -12.41 8.40 6.01
CA ALA A 163 -13.37 9.11 6.85
C ALA A 163 -13.27 10.62 6.55
N ALA A 164 -14.01 11.10 5.55
CA ALA A 164 -14.30 12.51 5.45
C ALA A 164 -15.58 12.79 6.24
N ALA A 165 -15.44 13.17 7.52
CA ALA A 165 -16.50 13.84 8.27
C ALA A 165 -15.88 14.63 9.42
N ALA A 166 -15.70 15.94 9.22
CA ALA A 166 -16.16 16.98 10.14
C ALA A 166 -15.73 18.38 9.65
N ALA A 167 -16.67 19.14 9.06
CA ALA A 167 -16.85 20.61 9.16
C ALA A 167 -17.96 20.98 8.16
N SER A 168 -18.96 21.82 8.46
CA SER A 168 -18.96 23.16 9.07
C SER A 168 -20.43 23.64 9.23
N PRO A 169 -20.80 24.91 9.58
CA PRO A 169 -20.11 26.03 10.25
C PRO A 169 -20.91 26.64 11.44
N THR A 170 -20.27 27.45 12.31
CA THR A 170 -20.72 28.76 12.86
C THR A 170 -19.88 29.19 14.07
N ALA A 171 -19.38 30.42 14.05
CA ALA A 171 -18.77 31.16 15.16
C ALA A 171 -19.84 32.06 15.85
N PRO A 172 -19.61 32.74 17.00
CA PRO A 172 -18.34 32.97 17.69
C PRO A 172 -18.36 32.79 19.24
N ASP A 173 -17.18 33.04 19.82
CA ASP A 173 -16.90 33.48 21.20
C ASP A 173 -16.49 32.48 22.30
N SER A 174 -15.22 32.67 22.71
CA SER A 174 -14.61 32.46 24.03
C SER A 174 -14.68 31.07 24.68
N ALA A 175 -13.83 30.15 24.21
CA ALA A 175 -13.25 29.06 25.01
C ALA A 175 -12.08 28.38 24.27
N ALA A 176 -11.23 29.16 23.59
CA ALA A 176 -10.23 28.66 22.64
C ALA A 176 -8.79 28.56 23.22
N GLU A 177 -8.63 28.47 24.54
CA GLU A 177 -7.31 28.56 25.17
C GLU A 177 -7.11 27.61 26.36
N GLU A 178 -7.57 26.36 26.24
CA GLU A 178 -7.31 25.35 27.29
C GLU A 178 -7.29 23.89 26.79
N ALA A 179 -6.75 23.65 25.59
CA ALA A 179 -6.43 22.29 25.11
C ALA A 179 -5.06 22.20 24.41
N ALA A 180 -4.19 23.17 24.73
CA ALA A 180 -2.80 23.26 24.27
C ALA A 180 -1.84 23.23 25.48
N ALA A 181 -2.00 22.25 26.38
CA ALA A 181 -1.07 22.03 27.49
C ALA A 181 -1.28 20.64 28.14
N ALA A 182 -0.97 19.55 27.43
CA ALA A 182 -0.98 18.21 28.04
C ALA A 182 0.10 17.27 27.46
N VAL A 183 1.24 17.82 27.01
CA VAL A 183 2.44 17.04 26.70
C VAL A 183 3.66 17.75 27.27
N ALA A 184 3.74 17.78 28.60
CA ALA A 184 4.98 18.01 29.32
C ALA A 184 4.87 17.47 30.76
N LYS A 185 5.82 16.58 31.09
CA LYS A 185 6.36 16.29 32.43
C LYS A 185 5.74 15.15 33.25
N GLU A 186 6.44 14.01 33.26
CA GLU A 186 7.00 13.40 34.47
C GLU A 186 8.30 12.66 34.04
N MET A 187 9.46 13.32 34.13
CA MET A 187 10.35 13.49 35.30
C MET A 187 11.31 12.32 35.53
N THR A 188 12.56 12.63 35.19
CA THR A 188 13.84 12.13 35.71
C THR A 188 13.87 11.97 37.23
N ALA A 189 14.57 10.94 37.70
CA ALA A 189 15.27 10.95 38.99
C ALA A 189 16.57 10.14 38.88
N ASP A 190 17.68 10.83 39.16
CA ASP A 190 19.07 10.38 39.22
C ASP A 190 19.38 9.43 40.39
N ALA A 191 20.45 8.63 40.27
CA ALA A 191 21.64 8.74 41.15
C ALA A 191 22.69 7.64 40.89
N ASP A 192 23.94 8.08 40.94
CA ASP A 192 25.23 7.41 40.66
C ASP A 192 25.58 6.17 41.51
N ALA A 193 26.40 5.27 40.94
CA ALA A 193 27.61 4.75 41.60
C ALA A 193 28.52 3.95 40.64
N ASN A 194 29.77 4.35 40.66
CA ASN A 194 30.96 3.87 39.96
C ASN A 194 31.40 2.44 40.37
N ASN A 195 31.77 1.55 39.44
CA ASN A 195 33.07 0.84 39.49
C ASN A 195 33.41 0.01 38.24
N ASN A 196 34.70 0.04 37.90
CA ASN A 196 35.41 -0.76 36.91
C ASN A 196 35.22 -2.28 37.10
N LYS A 197 35.13 -3.01 35.97
CA LYS A 197 36.02 -4.17 35.68
C LYS A 197 35.85 -4.73 34.26
N VAL A 198 36.95 -4.56 33.51
CA VAL A 198 37.69 -5.58 32.75
C VAL A 198 37.05 -6.18 31.49
N ALA A 199 37.83 -6.06 30.42
CA ALA A 199 37.75 -6.69 29.12
C ALA A 199 37.28 -8.15 29.13
N GLY A 200 36.41 -8.48 28.17
CA GLY A 200 36.01 -9.83 27.84
C GLY A 200 35.27 -9.87 26.51
N GLU A 201 35.99 -10.34 25.48
CA GLU A 201 35.55 -11.06 24.29
C GLU A 201 34.27 -10.62 23.53
N ALA A 202 34.46 -10.30 22.25
CA ALA A 202 33.41 -10.11 21.26
C ALA A 202 32.51 -11.36 21.13
N PRO A 203 31.17 -11.24 21.19
CA PRO A 203 30.29 -12.29 20.73
C PRO A 203 29.99 -12.12 19.23
N ALA A 204 30.01 -13.26 18.54
CA ALA A 204 29.81 -13.41 17.11
C ALA A 204 28.49 -12.83 16.58
N GLN A 205 28.53 -12.39 15.33
CA GLN A 205 27.41 -11.94 14.50
C GLN A 205 26.09 -12.70 14.75
N GLN A 206 25.02 -11.96 15.01
CA GLN A 206 23.65 -12.41 14.76
C GLN A 206 22.97 -11.42 13.81
N VAL A 207 22.84 -11.79 12.54
CA VAL A 207 21.77 -11.23 11.70
C VAL A 207 20.46 -11.57 12.40
N PRO A 208 19.58 -10.60 12.70
CA PRO A 208 18.33 -10.89 13.39
C PRO A 208 17.57 -11.95 12.57
N PRO A 209 17.00 -12.98 13.23
CA PRO A 209 16.30 -14.04 12.53
C PRO A 209 15.16 -13.41 11.71
N VAL A 210 14.93 -13.92 10.50
CA VAL A 210 13.87 -13.43 9.59
C VAL A 210 12.53 -13.35 10.31
N MET A 211 12.29 -14.25 11.27
CA MET A 211 11.09 -14.27 12.11
C MET A 211 10.91 -12.99 12.97
N HIS A 212 11.99 -12.36 13.44
CA HIS A 212 11.91 -11.10 14.17
C HIS A 212 11.52 -9.93 13.25
N ILE A 213 12.08 -9.89 12.03
CA ILE A 213 11.74 -8.89 11.01
C ILE A 213 10.25 -9.01 10.63
N VAL A 214 9.79 -10.24 10.42
CA VAL A 214 8.37 -10.54 10.15
C VAL A 214 7.49 -10.09 11.31
N TRP A 215 7.87 -10.39 12.56
CA TRP A 215 7.10 -9.97 13.74
C TRP A 215 7.00 -8.44 13.87
N MET A 216 8.10 -7.71 13.64
CA MET A 216 8.08 -6.24 13.63
C MET A 216 7.14 -5.70 12.55
N ALA A 217 7.18 -6.26 11.35
CA ALA A 217 6.30 -5.86 10.25
C ALA A 217 4.82 -6.13 10.57
N VAL A 218 4.50 -7.29 11.16
CA VAL A 218 3.12 -7.62 11.58
C VAL A 218 2.63 -6.68 12.68
N LYS A 219 3.45 -6.38 13.69
CA LYS A 219 3.07 -5.46 14.77
C LYS A 219 2.76 -4.06 14.23
N LYS A 220 3.57 -3.55 13.31
CA LYS A 220 3.34 -2.26 12.63
C LYS A 220 2.11 -2.30 11.74
N LEU A 221 1.91 -3.37 11.00
CA LEU A 221 0.73 -3.58 10.16
C LEU A 221 -0.58 -3.45 10.96
N LEU A 222 -0.62 -4.05 12.15
CA LEU A 222 -1.80 -4.02 13.03
C LEU A 222 -2.06 -2.63 13.65
N GLN A 223 -1.06 -1.76 13.68
CA GLN A 223 -1.21 -0.36 14.13
C GLN A 223 -1.74 0.57 13.04
N ILE A 224 -1.79 0.13 11.78
CA ILE A 224 -2.25 0.96 10.67
C ILE A 224 -3.77 1.13 10.73
N PRO A 225 -4.29 2.38 10.61
CA PRO A 225 -5.71 2.64 10.72
C PRO A 225 -6.61 1.83 9.80
N ASN A 226 -6.21 1.73 8.54
CA ASN A 226 -6.94 0.99 7.52
C ASN A 226 -7.07 -0.51 7.88
N THR A 227 -6.04 -1.08 8.52
CA THR A 227 -6.01 -2.48 8.93
C THR A 227 -7.06 -2.76 9.99
N TYR A 228 -7.04 -2.02 11.11
CA TYR A 228 -8.00 -2.26 12.20
C TYR A 228 -9.43 -1.96 11.74
N ALA A 229 -9.65 -0.92 10.92
CA ALA A 229 -10.98 -0.56 10.42
C ALA A 229 -11.59 -1.68 9.56
N SER A 230 -10.77 -2.30 8.70
CA SER A 230 -11.18 -3.44 7.88
C SER A 230 -11.52 -4.67 8.72
N PHE A 231 -10.73 -4.96 9.76
CA PHE A 231 -11.02 -6.07 10.68
C PHE A 231 -12.25 -5.82 11.54
N LEU A 232 -12.44 -4.60 12.07
CA LEU A 232 -13.65 -4.23 12.81
C LEU A 232 -14.90 -4.36 11.95
N GLY A 233 -14.85 -3.89 10.70
CA GLY A 233 -15.93 -4.06 9.74
C GLY A 233 -16.25 -5.53 9.45
N LEU A 234 -15.22 -6.38 9.31
CA LEU A 234 -15.38 -7.82 9.10
C LEU A 234 -16.00 -8.50 10.33
N ILE A 235 -15.47 -8.24 11.53
CA ILE A 235 -16.00 -8.77 12.79
C ILE A 235 -17.47 -8.36 12.97
N TRP A 236 -17.79 -7.09 12.71
CA TRP A 236 -19.17 -6.61 12.72
C TRP A 236 -20.04 -7.38 11.75
N SER A 237 -19.64 -7.53 10.48
CA SER A 237 -20.42 -8.28 9.50
C SER A 237 -20.67 -9.73 9.94
N LEU A 238 -19.63 -10.43 10.41
CA LEU A 238 -19.75 -11.80 10.90
C LEU A 238 -20.73 -11.90 12.07
N MET A 239 -20.72 -10.94 12.99
CA MET A 239 -21.61 -10.90 14.15
C MET A 239 -23.05 -10.54 13.74
N ALA A 240 -23.23 -9.51 12.91
CA ALA A 240 -24.52 -9.03 12.44
C ALA A 240 -25.28 -10.11 11.65
N PHE A 241 -24.62 -10.77 10.69
CA PHE A 241 -25.25 -11.81 9.87
C PHE A 241 -25.44 -13.14 10.61
N LYS A 242 -24.58 -13.46 11.59
CA LYS A 242 -24.75 -14.69 12.40
C LYS A 242 -25.82 -14.55 13.48
N ILE A 243 -25.93 -13.37 14.10
CA ILE A 243 -26.87 -13.11 15.21
C ILE A 243 -28.20 -12.51 14.68
N GLY A 244 -28.27 -12.14 13.40
CA GLY A 244 -29.43 -11.49 12.80
C GLY A 244 -29.63 -10.04 13.30
N PHE A 245 -28.59 -9.45 13.90
CA PHE A 245 -28.64 -8.10 14.43
C PHE A 245 -28.49 -7.09 13.29
N SER A 246 -29.60 -6.43 12.94
CA SER A 246 -29.58 -5.35 11.97
C SER A 246 -28.99 -4.09 12.58
N MET A 247 -28.08 -3.43 11.84
CA MET A 247 -27.43 -2.21 12.28
C MET A 247 -28.47 -1.12 12.58
N PRO A 248 -28.36 -0.40 13.71
CA PRO A 248 -29.32 0.67 14.03
C PRO A 248 -29.33 1.72 12.91
N LYS A 249 -30.53 2.17 12.51
CA LYS A 249 -30.70 3.11 11.38
C LYS A 249 -29.79 4.35 11.48
N ILE A 250 -29.62 4.89 12.68
CA ILE A 250 -28.76 6.06 12.91
C ILE A 250 -27.31 5.81 12.48
N VAL A 251 -26.78 4.61 12.71
CA VAL A 251 -25.39 4.28 12.38
C VAL A 251 -25.29 3.94 10.89
N ASP A 252 -26.28 3.25 10.32
CA ASP A 252 -26.32 2.92 8.89
C ASP A 252 -26.40 4.19 8.02
N ASP A 253 -27.35 5.08 8.33
CA ASP A 253 -27.52 6.36 7.64
C ASP A 253 -26.27 7.24 7.78
N SER A 254 -25.65 7.26 8.96
CA SER A 254 -24.39 7.98 9.18
C SER A 254 -23.26 7.41 8.33
N LEU A 255 -23.09 6.08 8.30
CA LEU A 255 -22.08 5.45 7.46
C LEU A 255 -22.34 5.67 5.97
N PHE A 256 -23.61 5.69 5.54
CA PHE A 256 -23.99 5.98 4.16
C PHE A 256 -23.63 7.40 3.74
N ILE A 257 -23.90 8.41 4.58
CA ILE A 257 -23.53 9.81 4.32
C ILE A 257 -22.01 9.96 4.25
N ILE A 258 -21.29 9.39 5.22
CA ILE A 258 -19.81 9.42 5.25
C ILE A 258 -19.24 8.74 4.01
N TYR A 259 -19.75 7.56 3.65
CA TYR A 259 -19.28 6.81 2.48
C TYR A 259 -19.53 7.58 1.18
N THR A 260 -20.74 8.09 0.97
CA THR A 260 -21.10 8.81 -0.26
C THR A 260 -20.26 10.08 -0.43
N THR A 261 -20.05 10.82 0.68
CA THR A 261 -19.19 12.00 0.70
C THR A 261 -17.72 11.65 0.46
N ALA A 262 -17.22 10.57 1.07
CA ALA A 262 -15.86 10.10 0.92
C ALA A 262 -15.54 9.68 -0.53
N VAL A 263 -16.47 9.03 -1.23
CA VAL A 263 -16.29 8.68 -2.65
C VAL A 263 -16.09 9.95 -3.50
N GLY A 264 -16.93 10.97 -3.33
CA GLY A 264 -16.78 12.25 -4.04
C GLY A 264 -15.45 12.96 -3.74
N LEU A 265 -15.07 13.04 -2.45
CA LEU A 265 -13.79 13.64 -2.05
C LEU A 265 -12.60 12.86 -2.63
N SER A 266 -12.66 11.52 -2.66
CA SER A 266 -11.59 10.69 -3.21
C SER A 266 -11.40 10.88 -4.72
N MET A 267 -12.47 11.12 -5.47
CA MET A 267 -12.39 11.47 -6.90
C MET A 267 -11.74 12.83 -7.09
N PHE A 268 -12.14 13.82 -6.27
CA PHE A 268 -11.53 15.14 -6.30
C PHE A 268 -10.04 15.08 -5.94
N ALA A 269 -9.67 14.37 -4.87
CA ALA A 269 -8.29 14.14 -4.45
C ALA A 269 -7.46 13.42 -5.52
N SER A 270 -8.05 12.49 -6.26
CA SER A 270 -7.40 11.86 -7.42
C SER A 270 -7.13 12.88 -8.54
N GLY A 271 -8.05 13.82 -8.76
CA GLY A 271 -7.87 14.92 -9.71
C GLY A 271 -6.80 15.93 -9.28
N THR A 272 -6.77 16.32 -8.00
CA THR A 272 -5.72 17.19 -7.45
C THR A 272 -4.37 16.50 -7.48
N PHE A 273 -4.33 15.18 -7.22
CA PHE A 273 -3.12 14.37 -7.36
C PHE A 273 -2.55 14.51 -8.78
N ILE A 274 -3.35 14.30 -9.83
CA ILE A 274 -2.91 14.46 -11.22
C ILE A 274 -2.43 15.91 -11.48
N ALA A 275 -3.16 16.91 -10.99
CA ALA A 275 -2.82 18.32 -11.19
C ALA A 275 -1.52 18.75 -10.48
N ARG A 276 -1.14 18.07 -9.39
CA ARG A 276 0.08 18.36 -8.62
C ARG A 276 1.33 17.71 -9.20
N GLN A 277 1.19 16.77 -10.14
CA GLN A 277 2.34 16.14 -10.77
C GLN A 277 2.95 17.09 -11.78
N SER A 278 4.24 17.42 -11.59
CA SER A 278 4.99 18.29 -12.51
C SER A 278 5.20 17.66 -13.89
N ARG A 279 5.10 16.32 -13.96
CA ARG A 279 5.17 15.53 -15.18
C ARG A 279 4.19 14.36 -15.11
N PHE A 280 3.47 14.10 -16.19
CA PHE A 280 2.55 12.97 -16.29
C PHE A 280 3.27 11.60 -16.34
N VAL A 281 4.54 11.56 -16.78
CA VAL A 281 5.34 10.32 -16.91
C VAL A 281 6.76 10.52 -16.35
N PRO A 282 6.95 10.49 -15.01
CA PRO A 282 8.28 10.64 -14.41
C PRO A 282 9.24 9.45 -14.66
N CYS A 283 8.72 8.22 -14.74
CA CYS A 283 9.55 7.01 -14.84
C CYS A 283 10.10 6.68 -16.25
N GLY A 284 9.82 7.53 -17.24
CA GLY A 284 10.17 7.32 -18.65
C GLY A 284 9.23 6.38 -19.39
N TYR A 285 9.18 6.50 -20.71
CA TYR A 285 8.19 5.82 -21.56
C TYR A 285 8.31 4.29 -21.57
N THR A 286 9.53 3.75 -21.46
CA THR A 286 9.76 2.30 -21.48
C THR A 286 9.15 1.63 -20.25
N ILE A 287 9.50 2.11 -19.05
CA ILE A 287 8.99 1.58 -17.78
C ILE A 287 7.48 1.84 -17.65
N ALA A 288 7.01 3.01 -18.11
CA ALA A 288 5.58 3.33 -18.17
C ALA A 288 4.81 2.32 -19.03
N SER A 289 5.30 2.03 -20.25
CA SER A 289 4.66 1.07 -21.16
C SER A 289 4.60 -0.34 -20.56
N LEU A 290 5.66 -0.79 -19.88
CA LEU A 290 5.68 -2.08 -19.19
C LEU A 290 4.65 -2.14 -18.06
N SER A 291 4.54 -1.08 -17.26
CA SER A 291 3.52 -0.98 -16.19
C SER A 291 2.10 -1.03 -16.76
N MET A 292 1.85 -0.34 -17.88
CA MET A 292 0.55 -0.37 -18.56
C MET A 292 0.21 -1.78 -19.09
N VAL A 293 1.15 -2.44 -19.76
CA VAL A 293 0.97 -3.82 -20.24
C VAL A 293 0.72 -4.76 -19.07
N LEU A 294 1.47 -4.61 -17.98
CA LEU A 294 1.26 -5.43 -16.78
C LEU A 294 -0.14 -5.23 -16.18
N LYS A 295 -0.60 -3.98 -16.07
CA LYS A 295 -1.90 -3.65 -15.47
C LYS A 295 -3.09 -4.04 -16.35
N PHE A 296 -3.04 -3.69 -17.64
CA PHE A 296 -4.19 -3.73 -18.53
C PHE A 296 -4.20 -4.92 -19.48
N LEU A 297 -3.09 -5.66 -19.60
CA LEU A 297 -3.04 -6.87 -20.43
C LEU A 297 -2.78 -8.10 -19.56
N ILE A 298 -1.66 -8.14 -18.83
CA ILE A 298 -1.26 -9.32 -18.07
C ILE A 298 -2.25 -9.60 -16.93
N GLY A 299 -2.67 -8.57 -16.17
CA GLY A 299 -3.67 -8.71 -15.10
C GLY A 299 -4.99 -9.33 -15.59
N PRO A 300 -5.69 -8.71 -16.55
CA PRO A 300 -6.95 -9.24 -17.09
C PRO A 300 -6.82 -10.60 -17.77
N VAL A 301 -5.74 -10.85 -18.52
CA VAL A 301 -5.50 -12.17 -19.14
C VAL A 301 -5.28 -13.25 -18.07
N LEU A 302 -4.52 -12.95 -17.02
CA LEU A 302 -4.33 -13.90 -15.92
C LEU A 302 -5.65 -14.17 -15.19
N MET A 303 -6.45 -13.12 -14.96
CA MET A 303 -7.79 -13.27 -14.38
C MET A 303 -8.68 -14.16 -15.27
N LEU A 304 -8.71 -13.92 -16.58
CA LEU A 304 -9.46 -14.73 -17.54
C LEU A 304 -9.06 -16.21 -17.45
N LEU A 305 -7.76 -16.52 -17.48
CA LEU A 305 -7.26 -17.90 -17.42
C LEU A 305 -7.63 -18.59 -16.10
N VAL A 306 -7.49 -17.89 -14.97
CA VAL A 306 -7.81 -18.40 -13.64
C VAL A 306 -9.32 -18.61 -13.48
N SER A 307 -10.13 -17.66 -13.93
CA SER A 307 -11.59 -17.76 -13.89
C SER A 307 -12.10 -18.92 -14.76
N LEU A 308 -11.50 -19.16 -15.93
CA LEU A 308 -11.80 -20.33 -16.76
C LEU A 308 -11.40 -21.64 -16.07
N ALA A 309 -10.23 -21.68 -15.41
CA ALA A 309 -9.78 -22.85 -14.66
C ALA A 309 -10.69 -23.20 -13.47
N ILE A 310 -11.34 -22.21 -12.85
CA ILE A 310 -12.31 -22.39 -11.77
C ILE A 310 -13.72 -22.74 -12.30
N GLY A 311 -13.95 -22.66 -13.61
CA GLY A 311 -15.25 -22.93 -14.23
C GLY A 311 -16.25 -21.79 -14.05
N MET A 312 -15.78 -20.54 -14.06
CA MET A 312 -16.65 -19.36 -14.13
C MET A 312 -17.12 -19.16 -15.57
N HIS A 313 -18.43 -18.93 -15.75
CA HIS A 313 -19.04 -18.68 -17.04
C HIS A 313 -20.00 -17.48 -16.96
N GLY A 314 -20.28 -16.89 -18.12
CA GLY A 314 -21.23 -15.78 -18.27
C GLY A 314 -20.80 -14.51 -17.53
N THR A 315 -21.78 -13.77 -17.02
CA THR A 315 -21.60 -12.43 -16.43
C THR A 315 -20.57 -12.39 -15.30
N LEU A 316 -20.42 -13.47 -14.53
CA LEU A 316 -19.46 -13.54 -13.43
C LEU A 316 -18.00 -13.48 -13.94
N LEU A 317 -17.72 -14.18 -15.05
CA LEU A 317 -16.42 -14.14 -15.72
C LEU A 317 -16.16 -12.73 -16.26
N HIS A 318 -17.18 -12.13 -16.88
CA HIS A 318 -17.08 -10.81 -17.49
C HIS A 318 -16.76 -9.72 -16.47
N ILE A 319 -17.48 -9.71 -15.34
CA ILE A 319 -17.26 -8.79 -14.24
C ILE A 319 -15.85 -8.97 -13.65
N ALA A 320 -15.40 -10.21 -13.46
CA ALA A 320 -14.07 -10.51 -12.92
C ALA A 320 -12.94 -9.96 -13.80
N VAL A 321 -12.99 -10.19 -15.11
CA VAL A 321 -11.96 -9.72 -16.05
C VAL A 321 -11.96 -8.20 -16.18
N VAL A 322 -13.15 -7.59 -16.28
CA VAL A 322 -13.27 -6.11 -16.33
C VAL A 322 -12.78 -5.49 -15.03
N GLN A 323 -13.07 -6.10 -13.88
CA GLN A 323 -12.58 -5.65 -12.58
C GLN A 323 -11.04 -5.68 -12.51
N ALA A 324 -10.40 -6.70 -13.06
CA ALA A 324 -8.94 -6.76 -13.16
C ALA A 324 -8.35 -5.67 -14.09
N ALA A 325 -9.14 -5.17 -15.05
CA ALA A 325 -8.76 -4.10 -15.98
C ALA A 325 -8.99 -2.69 -15.41
N LEU A 326 -9.50 -2.53 -14.19
CA LEU A 326 -9.69 -1.22 -13.55
C LEU A 326 -8.34 -0.50 -13.32
N PRO A 327 -8.31 0.84 -13.27
CA PRO A 327 -7.07 1.60 -13.08
C PRO A 327 -6.42 1.32 -11.72
N LEU A 328 -5.12 1.59 -11.60
CA LEU A 328 -4.38 1.45 -10.35
C LEU A 328 -4.89 2.41 -9.26
N ALA A 329 -4.97 1.95 -8.02
CA ALA A 329 -5.37 2.77 -6.87
C ALA A 329 -4.28 3.77 -6.44
N VAL A 330 -4.68 5.02 -6.15
CA VAL A 330 -3.79 6.10 -5.65
C VAL A 330 -3.07 5.70 -4.36
N THR A 331 -3.72 4.91 -3.50
CA THR A 331 -3.12 4.37 -2.26
C THR A 331 -1.82 3.62 -2.51
N SER A 332 -1.69 2.94 -3.65
CA SER A 332 -0.46 2.24 -4.06
C SER A 332 0.70 3.21 -4.28
N PHE A 333 0.43 4.40 -4.82
CA PHE A 333 1.42 5.47 -4.93
C PHE A 333 1.79 6.02 -3.56
N VAL A 334 0.81 6.29 -2.69
CA VAL A 334 1.08 6.82 -1.34
C VAL A 334 2.02 5.89 -0.56
N TYR A 335 1.77 4.58 -0.58
CA TYR A 335 2.69 3.63 0.04
C TYR A 335 4.06 3.59 -0.64
N ALA A 336 4.11 3.59 -1.97
CA ALA A 336 5.38 3.63 -2.69
C ALA A 336 6.21 4.88 -2.38
N GLU A 337 5.57 6.03 -2.18
CA GLU A 337 6.23 7.29 -1.81
C GLU A 337 6.69 7.30 -0.35
N GLU A 338 5.90 6.76 0.57
CA GLU A 338 6.22 6.63 1.99
C GLU A 338 7.45 5.73 2.20
N TYR A 339 7.44 4.54 1.58
CA TYR A 339 8.55 3.57 1.67
C TYR A 339 9.66 3.83 0.65
N LYS A 340 9.58 4.90 -0.15
CA LYS A 340 10.56 5.31 -1.19
C LYS A 340 10.89 4.19 -2.18
N VAL A 341 9.87 3.51 -2.70
CA VAL A 341 9.98 2.39 -3.64
C VAL A 341 9.21 2.64 -4.92
N HIS A 342 9.93 3.10 -5.93
CA HIS A 342 9.44 3.20 -7.31
C HIS A 342 8.14 4.02 -7.43
N ALA A 343 8.03 5.10 -6.64
CA ALA A 343 6.86 5.97 -6.61
C ALA A 343 6.57 6.59 -7.99
N ASP A 344 7.59 6.91 -8.78
CA ASP A 344 7.44 7.39 -10.16
C ASP A 344 6.68 6.41 -11.06
N ILE A 345 6.91 5.10 -10.89
CA ILE A 345 6.22 4.05 -11.65
C ILE A 345 4.75 3.99 -11.22
N MET A 346 4.48 4.07 -9.92
CA MET A 346 3.12 4.06 -9.38
C MET A 346 2.33 5.30 -9.80
N SER A 347 2.93 6.48 -9.69
CA SER A 347 2.32 7.76 -10.10
C SER A 347 1.91 7.71 -11.57
N THR A 348 2.85 7.33 -12.44
CA THR A 348 2.58 7.15 -13.88
C THR A 348 1.48 6.10 -14.10
N GLY A 349 1.53 4.99 -13.37
CA GLY A 349 0.54 3.91 -13.42
C GLY A 349 -0.88 4.36 -13.07
N VAL A 350 -1.02 5.19 -12.04
CA VAL A 350 -2.29 5.79 -11.63
C VAL A 350 -2.77 6.77 -12.69
N ILE A 351 -1.95 7.73 -13.09
CA ILE A 351 -2.32 8.81 -14.03
C ILE A 351 -2.73 8.23 -15.38
N LEU A 352 -1.83 7.51 -16.05
CA LEU A 352 -2.11 6.92 -17.36
C LEU A 352 -3.19 5.86 -17.25
N GLY A 353 -3.23 5.13 -16.14
CA GLY A 353 -4.25 4.12 -15.90
C GLY A 353 -5.66 4.70 -15.87
N ILE A 354 -5.85 5.87 -15.27
CA ILE A 354 -7.16 6.54 -15.27
C ILE A 354 -7.61 6.82 -16.72
N PHE A 355 -6.74 7.40 -17.56
CA PHE A 355 -7.08 7.72 -18.96
C PHE A 355 -7.28 6.48 -19.84
N ILE A 356 -6.44 5.45 -19.68
CA ILE A 356 -6.44 4.26 -20.52
C ILE A 356 -7.49 3.23 -20.07
N SER A 357 -7.89 3.23 -18.79
CA SER A 357 -8.78 2.21 -18.25
C SER A 357 -10.15 2.17 -18.90
N LEU A 358 -10.75 3.31 -19.22
CA LEU A 358 -12.08 3.37 -19.82
C LEU A 358 -12.10 2.74 -21.22
N PRO A 359 -11.26 3.16 -22.20
CA PRO A 359 -11.26 2.51 -23.52
C PRO A 359 -10.87 1.04 -23.42
N VAL A 360 -9.91 0.67 -22.57
CA VAL A 360 -9.54 -0.74 -22.36
C VAL A 360 -10.72 -1.55 -21.81
N THR A 361 -11.46 -1.01 -20.84
CA THR A 361 -12.63 -1.68 -20.26
C THR A 361 -13.72 -1.90 -21.30
N ILE A 362 -13.99 -0.91 -22.15
CA ILE A 362 -14.96 -1.05 -23.26
C ILE A 362 -14.51 -2.15 -24.23
N VAL A 363 -13.23 -2.20 -24.59
CA VAL A 363 -12.69 -3.25 -25.46
C VAL A 363 -12.88 -4.63 -24.82
N TYR A 364 -12.55 -4.79 -23.54
CA TYR A 364 -12.79 -6.05 -22.83
C TYR A 364 -14.27 -6.41 -22.75
N TYR A 365 -15.14 -5.44 -22.51
CA TYR A 365 -16.59 -5.66 -22.51
C TYR A 365 -17.09 -6.19 -23.85
N ILE A 366 -16.65 -5.60 -24.96
CA ILE A 366 -17.03 -6.04 -26.31
C ILE A 366 -16.46 -7.44 -26.59
N LEU A 367 -15.18 -7.67 -26.30
CA LEU A 367 -14.51 -8.95 -26.55
C LEU A 367 -15.11 -10.11 -25.76
N LEU A 368 -15.64 -9.83 -24.57
CA LEU A 368 -16.24 -10.81 -23.68
C LEU A 368 -17.74 -10.98 -23.93
N GLY A 369 -18.41 -9.96 -24.47
CA GLY A 369 -19.83 -9.98 -24.84
C GLY A 369 -20.12 -10.58 -26.22
N LEU A 370 -19.09 -10.76 -27.04
CA LEU A 370 -19.07 -11.62 -28.24
C LEU A 370 -18.87 -13.08 -27.83
#